data_AF-A0A519L7K1-F1
#
_entry.id   AF-A0A519L7K1-F1
#
_cell.length_a   1.000
_cell.length_b   1.000
_cell.length_c   1.000
_cell.angle_alpha   90.00
_cell.angle_beta   90.00
_cell.angle_gamma   90.00
#
_symmetry.space_group_name_H-M   'P 1'
#
loop_
_entity.id
_entity.type
_entity.pdbx_description
1 polymer ?
#
loop_
_entity_poly.entity_id
_entity_poly.type
_entity_poly.pdbx_seq_one_letter_code
_entity_poly.pdbx_strand_id
1 'polypeptide(L)'
;WLKGTDITTLDFAKAMIDEGFHPMTMYFPLVVHGAMLIEPTETESKAELDRFIHAMRLLAEAAKAGDVDRFKGAPFHAPLKRLDETRAARSPVLRWSAPEGSNQAA
;
A
#
# COMPACT_ATOMS: atom_id res chain seq x y z
N TRP A 1 11.82 10.48 8.07
CA TRP A 1 11.38 10.18 9.45
C TRP A 1 11.34 8.68 9.72
N LEU A 2 11.20 7.81 8.71
CA LEU A 2 11.39 6.35 8.81
C LEU A 2 12.87 5.89 8.87
N LYS A 3 13.83 6.81 9.00
CA LYS A 3 15.25 6.44 8.99
C LYS A 3 15.56 5.68 10.29
N GLY A 4 16.07 4.45 10.18
CA GLY A 4 16.41 3.60 11.32
C GLY A 4 15.28 2.71 11.85
N THR A 5 14.12 2.67 11.17
CA THR A 5 12.98 1.83 11.57
C THR A 5 12.81 0.57 10.73
N ASP A 6 13.72 0.27 9.80
CA ASP A 6 13.64 -0.84 8.80
C ASP A 6 12.37 -0.88 7.92
N ILE A 7 11.56 0.18 7.98
CA ILE A 7 10.30 0.35 7.25
C ILE A 7 10.54 1.29 6.08
N THR A 8 10.18 0.85 4.88
CA THR A 8 10.22 1.70 3.68
C THR A 8 8.94 2.51 3.54
N THR A 9 8.96 3.56 2.71
CA THR A 9 7.73 4.32 2.43
C THR A 9 6.65 3.45 1.78
N LEU A 10 7.03 2.48 0.93
CA LEU A 10 6.10 1.49 0.38
C LEU A 10 5.48 0.63 1.48
N ASP A 11 6.26 0.20 2.48
CA ASP A 11 5.74 -0.59 3.59
C ASP A 11 4.71 0.20 4.40
N PHE A 12 4.99 1.49 4.64
CA PHE A 12 4.05 2.40 5.27
C PHE A 12 2.76 2.56 4.46
N ALA A 13 2.87 2.79 3.15
CA ALA A 13 1.72 2.87 2.26
C ALA A 13 0.88 1.59 2.26
N LYS A 14 1.50 0.39 2.27
CA LYS A 14 0.74 -0.86 2.33
C LYS A 14 0.01 -1.03 3.65
N ALA A 15 0.57 -0.58 4.78
CA ALA A 15 -0.11 -0.62 6.07
C ALA A 15 -1.35 0.30 6.12
N MET A 16 -1.34 1.43 5.40
CA MET A 16 -2.52 2.32 5.32
C MET A 16 -3.76 1.64 4.72
N ILE A 17 -3.57 0.66 3.84
CA ILE A 17 -4.67 -0.09 3.23
C ILE A 17 -5.45 -0.85 4.32
N ASP A 18 -4.75 -1.38 5.32
CA ASP A 18 -5.37 -2.09 6.44
C ASP A 18 -6.10 -1.13 7.40
N GLU A 19 -5.71 0.15 7.42
CA GLU A 19 -6.44 1.22 8.14
C GLU A 19 -7.67 1.75 7.34
N GLY A 20 -7.97 1.15 6.18
CA GLY A 20 -9.10 1.54 5.33
C GLY A 20 -8.85 2.73 4.41
N PHE A 21 -7.59 3.16 4.25
CA PHE A 21 -7.24 4.27 3.37
C PHE A 21 -6.52 3.80 2.11
N HIS A 22 -6.93 4.36 0.97
CA HIS A 22 -6.08 4.29 -0.23
C HIS A 22 -4.79 5.10 0.04
N PRO A 23 -3.60 4.57 -0.25
CA PRO A 23 -2.36 5.31 -0.08
C PRO A 23 -2.31 6.53 -1.00
N MET A 24 -1.65 7.59 -0.57
CA MET A 24 -1.44 8.78 -1.39
C MET A 24 -0.45 8.54 -2.54
N THR A 25 -0.20 9.56 -3.35
CA THR A 25 0.84 9.49 -4.38
C THR A 25 2.21 9.29 -3.74
N MET A 26 2.87 8.20 -4.12
CA MET A 26 4.17 7.79 -3.59
C MET A 26 5.28 8.16 -4.56
N TYR A 27 6.47 8.45 -4.01
CA TYR A 27 7.71 8.65 -4.78
C TYR A 27 7.67 9.82 -5.78
N PHE A 28 6.76 10.77 -5.59
CA PHE A 28 6.70 12.02 -6.34
C PHE A 28 6.47 13.21 -5.39
N PRO A 29 7.13 14.37 -5.59
CA PRO A 29 8.12 14.66 -6.63
C PRO A 29 9.45 13.93 -6.40
N LEU A 30 10.19 13.65 -7.48
CA LEU A 30 11.42 12.83 -7.45
C LEU A 30 12.55 13.44 -6.60
N VAL A 31 12.51 14.75 -6.34
CA VAL A 31 13.50 15.47 -5.52
C VAL A 31 13.35 15.22 -4.02
N VAL A 32 12.29 14.52 -3.59
CA VAL A 32 12.05 14.17 -2.18
C VAL A 32 12.06 12.65 -2.03
N HIS A 33 13.13 12.11 -1.46
CA HIS A 33 13.26 10.67 -1.22
C HIS A 33 12.18 10.16 -0.25
N GLY A 34 11.43 9.14 -0.69
CA GLY A 34 10.34 8.58 0.10
C GLY A 34 9.15 9.52 0.24
N ALA A 35 8.92 10.41 -0.74
CA ALA A 35 7.78 11.32 -0.76
C ALA A 35 6.44 10.59 -0.65
N MET A 36 5.54 11.21 0.12
CA MET A 36 4.13 10.87 0.27
C MET A 36 3.34 12.15 0.01
N LEU A 37 2.87 12.35 -1.22
CA LEU A 37 2.16 13.55 -1.64
C LEU A 37 0.66 13.34 -1.44
N ILE A 38 0.09 14.08 -0.49
CA ILE A 38 -1.30 13.96 -0.03
C ILE A 38 -2.12 15.12 -0.59
N GLU A 39 -3.21 14.79 -1.28
CA GLU A 39 -4.18 15.73 -1.83
C GLU A 39 -5.59 15.27 -1.42
N PRO A 40 -6.25 15.92 -0.45
CA PRO A 40 -7.58 15.50 -0.02
C PRO A 40 -8.71 15.97 -0.93
N THR A 41 -8.51 17.01 -1.75
CA THR A 41 -9.57 17.75 -2.47
C THR A 41 -10.60 18.44 -1.55
N GLU A 42 -11.40 19.33 -2.11
CA GLU A 42 -12.36 20.16 -1.38
C GLU A 42 -13.65 19.42 -0.97
N THR A 43 -13.92 18.25 -1.56
CA THR A 43 -15.13 17.48 -1.26
C THR A 43 -15.03 16.68 0.03
N GLU A 44 -13.82 16.49 0.56
CA GLU A 44 -13.61 15.74 1.79
C GLU A 44 -14.00 16.56 3.03
N SER A 45 -14.78 15.92 3.91
CA SER A 45 -15.22 16.57 5.14
C SER A 45 -14.07 16.71 6.14
N LYS A 46 -14.15 17.70 7.03
CA LYS A 46 -13.21 17.82 8.15
C LYS A 46 -13.10 16.51 8.96
N ALA A 47 -14.22 15.82 9.16
CA ALA A 47 -14.23 14.56 9.89
C ALA A 47 -13.43 13.46 9.19
N GLU A 48 -13.43 13.40 7.85
CA GLU A 48 -12.54 12.48 7.13
C GLU A 48 -11.07 12.87 7.22
N LEU A 49 -10.75 14.17 7.11
CA LEU A 49 -9.37 14.64 7.30
C LEU A 49 -8.85 14.28 8.70
N ASP A 50 -9.67 14.44 9.73
CA ASP A 50 -9.31 14.08 11.10
C ASP A 50 -9.07 12.56 11.24
N ARG A 51 -9.90 11.71 10.61
CA ARG A 51 -9.70 10.25 10.59
C ARG A 51 -8.41 9.86 9.88
N PHE A 52 -8.14 10.46 8.72
CA PHE A 52 -6.90 10.23 7.97
C PHE A 52 -5.66 10.62 8.78
N ILE A 53 -5.67 11.82 9.39
CA ILE A 53 -4.58 12.29 10.25
C ILE A 53 -4.38 11.35 11.44
N HIS A 54 -5.47 10.84 12.03
CA HIS A 54 -5.40 9.88 13.13
C HIS A 54 -4.72 8.57 12.71
N ALA A 55 -5.14 7.97 11.59
CA ALA A 55 -4.51 6.75 11.05
C ALA A 55 -3.02 6.97 10.73
N MET A 56 -2.68 8.10 10.09
CA MET A 56 -1.29 8.46 9.78
C MET A 56 -0.43 8.59 11.04
N ARG A 57 -0.97 9.20 12.11
CA ARG A 57 -0.28 9.30 13.40
C ARG A 57 -0.07 7.94 14.05
N LEU A 58 -1.10 7.09 14.09
CA LEU A 58 -1.00 5.75 14.66
C LEU A 58 0.08 4.92 13.97
N LEU A 59 0.08 4.92 12.63
CA LEU A 59 1.10 4.22 11.86
C LEU A 59 2.49 4.82 12.09
N ALA A 60 2.62 6.15 12.15
CA ALA A 60 3.92 6.79 12.39
C ALA A 60 4.51 6.43 13.77
N GLU A 61 3.66 6.36 14.80
CA GLU A 61 4.08 5.96 16.14
C GLU A 61 4.42 4.46 16.20
N ALA A 62 3.64 3.59 15.56
CA ALA A 62 3.95 2.16 15.46
C ALA A 62 5.29 1.91 14.75
N ALA A 63 5.56 2.65 13.65
CA ALA A 63 6.83 2.54 12.93
C ALA A 63 8.02 2.95 13.81
N LYS A 64 7.90 4.04 14.57
CA LYS A 64 8.95 4.50 15.50
C LYS A 64 9.13 3.57 16.70
N ALA A 65 8.06 2.89 17.13
CA ALA A 65 8.09 1.90 18.20
C ALA A 65 8.74 0.57 17.78
N GLY A 66 9.06 0.39 16.49
CA GLY A 66 9.73 -0.80 15.98
C GLY A 66 8.79 -1.95 15.64
N ASP A 67 7.49 -1.69 15.42
CA ASP A 67 6.52 -2.70 14.99
C ASP A 67 6.68 -3.04 13.50
N VAL A 68 7.84 -3.59 13.12
CA VAL A 68 8.23 -3.81 11.71
C VAL A 68 7.30 -4.79 11.00
N ASP A 69 6.84 -5.83 11.71
CA ASP A 69 6.02 -6.91 11.13
C ASP A 69 4.67 -6.39 10.63
N ARG A 70 4.08 -5.40 11.33
CA ARG A 70 2.87 -4.71 10.90
C ARG A 70 3.01 -4.11 9.50
N PHE A 71 4.18 -3.59 9.15
CA PHE A 71 4.39 -2.90 7.86
C PHE A 71 4.87 -3.85 6.76
N LYS A 72 5.78 -4.77 7.08
CA LYS A 72 6.34 -5.71 6.09
C LYS A 72 5.30 -6.71 5.60
N GLY A 73 4.42 -7.17 6.49
CA GLY A 73 3.37 -8.13 6.15
C GLY A 73 2.14 -7.51 5.48
N ALA A 74 1.95 -6.19 5.60
CA ALA A 74 0.79 -5.49 5.04
C ALA A 74 0.76 -5.54 3.49
N PRO A 75 -0.44 -5.56 2.87
CA PRO A 75 -1.74 -5.55 3.53
C PRO A 75 -2.18 -6.96 4.00
N PHE A 76 -2.87 -7.03 5.13
CA PHE A 76 -3.44 -8.25 5.71
C PHE A 76 -4.94 -8.41 5.43
N HIS A 77 -5.67 -7.30 5.31
CA HIS A 77 -7.13 -7.31 5.19
C HIS A 77 -7.62 -7.08 3.76
N ALA A 78 -6.73 -6.71 2.85
CA ALA A 78 -7.04 -6.58 1.43
C ALA A 78 -7.34 -7.96 0.79
N PRO A 79 -8.15 -8.02 -0.29
CA PRO A 79 -8.45 -9.27 -1.00
C PRO A 79 -7.22 -10.01 -1.52
N LEU A 80 -6.12 -9.28 -1.75
CA LEU A 80 -4.83 -9.81 -2.18
C LEU A 80 -3.71 -9.15 -1.36
N LYS A 81 -2.65 -9.92 -1.13
CA LYS A 81 -1.41 -9.44 -0.52
C LYS A 81 -0.50 -8.77 -1.56
N ARG A 82 0.74 -8.49 -1.18
CA ARG A 82 1.77 -8.00 -2.11
C ARG A 82 1.97 -8.97 -3.27
N LEU A 83 1.93 -8.43 -4.47
CA LEU A 83 2.17 -9.19 -5.70
C LEU A 83 3.68 -9.34 -5.93
N ASP A 84 4.05 -10.43 -6.60
CA ASP A 84 5.43 -10.63 -7.06
C ASP A 84 5.66 -9.80 -8.33
N GLU A 85 5.96 -8.52 -8.14
CA GLU A 85 6.23 -7.57 -9.22
C GLU A 85 7.43 -7.98 -10.08
N THR A 86 8.43 -8.64 -9.48
CA THR A 86 9.62 -9.11 -10.20
C THR A 86 9.24 -10.21 -11.19
N ARG A 87 8.46 -11.19 -10.74
CA ARG A 87 7.96 -12.26 -11.62
C ARG A 87 7.02 -11.71 -12.68
N ALA A 88 6.10 -10.82 -12.30
CA ALA A 88 5.19 -10.21 -13.26
C ALA A 88 5.95 -9.47 -14.37
N ALA A 89 7.04 -8.76 -14.03
CA ALA A 89 7.88 -8.08 -15.01
C ALA A 89 8.74 -9.02 -15.87
N ARG A 90 9.26 -10.12 -15.28
CA ARG A 90 10.16 -11.06 -15.98
C ARG A 90 9.44 -12.18 -16.74
N SER A 91 8.21 -12.51 -16.37
CA SER A 91 7.40 -13.58 -16.97
C SER A 91 5.93 -13.17 -17.03
N PRO A 92 5.60 -12.17 -17.87
CA PRO A 92 4.28 -11.56 -17.88
C PRO A 92 3.22 -12.47 -18.51
N VAL A 93 2.09 -12.63 -17.81
CA VAL A 93 0.87 -13.24 -18.37
C VAL A 93 -0.06 -12.11 -18.80
N LEU A 94 -0.01 -11.75 -20.08
CA LEU A 94 -0.68 -10.55 -20.63
C LEU A 94 -2.09 -10.81 -21.16
N ARG A 95 -2.49 -12.07 -21.26
CA ARG A 95 -3.83 -12.47 -21.68
C ARG A 95 -4.37 -13.53 -20.76
N TRP A 96 -5.67 -13.52 -20.58
CA TRP A 96 -6.36 -14.67 -20.00
C TRP A 96 -6.24 -15.86 -20.96
N SER A 97 -6.10 -17.07 -20.41
CA SER A 97 -6.16 -18.32 -21.15
C SER A 97 -7.02 -19.27 -20.34
N ALA A 98 -7.94 -19.95 -21.01
CA ALA A 98 -8.83 -20.88 -20.34
C ALA A 98 -8.00 -22.02 -19.70
N PRO A 99 -8.35 -22.47 -18.49
CA PRO A 99 -7.71 -23.63 -17.89
C PRO A 99 -7.80 -24.84 -18.82
N GLU A 100 -6.73 -25.65 -18.89
CA GLU A 100 -6.76 -26.89 -19.65
C GLU A 100 -7.96 -27.75 -19.22
N GLY A 101 -8.80 -28.14 -20.18
CA GLY A 101 -10.01 -28.93 -19.94
C GLY A 101 -11.33 -28.15 -19.81
N SER A 102 -11.33 -26.82 -19.91
CA SER A 102 -12.57 -26.01 -19.87
C SER A 102 -13.51 -26.18 -21.08
N ASN A 103 -13.07 -26.92 -22.11
CA ASN A 103 -13.83 -27.24 -23.34
C ASN A 103 -14.32 -28.71 -23.37
N GLN A 104 -14.70 -29.30 -22.23
CA GLN A 104 -15.52 -30.51 -22.27
C GLN A 104 -16.98 -30.09 -22.47
N ALA A 105 -17.45 -30.29 -23.70
CA ALA A 105 -18.77 -29.90 -24.19
C ALA A 105 -19.91 -30.38 -23.28
N ALA A 106 -20.88 -29.49 -23.06
CA ALA A 106 -22.25 -29.86 -22.73
C ALA A 106 -23.01 -30.28 -23.99
#